data_AF-A0A0T1T1W5-F1
#
_entry.id   AF-A0A0T1T1W5-F1
#
_cell.length_a   1.000
_cell.length_b   1.000
_cell.length_c   1.000
_cell.angle_alpha   90.00
_cell.angle_beta   90.00
_cell.angle_gamma   90.00
#
_symmetry.space_group_name_H-M   'P 1'
#
loop_
_entity.id
_entity.type
_entity.pdbx_description
1 polymer ?
#
loop_
_entity_poly.entity_id
_entity_poly.type
_entity_poly.pdbx_seq_one_letter_code
_entity_poly.pdbx_strand_id
1 'polypeptide(L)'
;MTGSYEDPRVAELRTAVSRLRRELATYPAEFPERAIAEDELAALAAMVMHGVPELPRLRRSLLLIAGAVGSVSALARSLSEVRHAVELFGETRGR
;
A
#
# COMPACT_ATOMS: atom_id res chain seq x y z
N MET A 1 -29.43 3.84 -8.23
CA MET A 1 -28.12 3.56 -8.84
C MET A 1 -27.14 4.63 -8.36
N THR A 2 -26.68 4.57 -7.11
CA THR A 2 -25.69 5.54 -6.60
C THR A 2 -24.31 5.01 -6.95
N GLY A 3 -23.87 5.28 -8.18
CA GLY A 3 -22.47 5.08 -8.56
C GLY A 3 -21.65 6.10 -7.79
N SER A 4 -21.22 5.75 -6.58
CA SER A 4 -20.03 6.38 -6.01
C SER A 4 -18.93 6.13 -7.01
N TYR A 5 -18.56 7.15 -7.77
CA TYR A 5 -17.31 7.19 -8.51
C TYR A 5 -16.21 7.13 -7.45
N GLU A 6 -15.89 5.91 -6.98
CA GLU A 6 -14.67 5.66 -6.25
C GLU A 6 -13.54 6.22 -7.09
N ASP A 7 -12.72 7.07 -6.50
CA ASP A 7 -11.55 7.62 -7.16
C ASP A 7 -10.72 6.44 -7.71
N PRO A 8 -10.43 6.40 -9.03
CA PRO A 8 -9.69 5.28 -9.62
C PRO A 8 -8.35 5.04 -8.93
N ARG A 9 -7.73 6.08 -8.35
CA ARG A 9 -6.49 5.97 -7.57
C ARG A 9 -6.69 5.19 -6.27
N VAL A 10 -7.85 5.33 -5.63
CA VAL A 10 -8.21 4.58 -4.43
C VAL A 10 -8.44 3.10 -4.77
N ALA A 11 -9.12 2.82 -5.89
CA ALA A 11 -9.33 1.45 -6.36
C ALA A 11 -8.00 0.76 -6.73
N GLU A 12 -7.10 1.48 -7.41
CA GLU A 12 -5.77 0.99 -7.77
C GLU A 12 -4.92 0.71 -6.53
N LEU A 13 -4.87 1.65 -5.59
CA LEU A 13 -4.14 1.47 -4.33
C LEU A 13 -4.70 0.31 -3.50
N ARG A 14 -6.03 0.16 -3.41
CA ARG A 14 -6.68 -0.99 -2.77
C ARG A 14 -6.24 -2.31 -3.40
N THR A 15 -6.16 -2.36 -4.72
CA THR A 15 -5.76 -3.55 -5.46
C THR A 15 -4.30 -3.91 -5.18
N ALA A 16 -3.39 -2.93 -5.26
CA ALA A 16 -1.97 -3.12 -4.99
C ALA A 16 -1.72 -3.57 -3.53
N VAL A 17 -2.37 -2.92 -2.55
CA VAL A 17 -2.26 -3.28 -1.13
C VAL A 17 -2.78 -4.70 -0.89
N SER A 18 -3.91 -5.06 -1.48
CA SER A 18 -4.48 -6.41 -1.34
C SER A 18 -3.55 -7.48 -1.90
N ARG A 19 -2.86 -7.19 -2.99
CA ARG A 19 -1.86 -8.09 -3.58
C ARG A 19 -0.65 -8.26 -2.68
N LEU A 20 -0.04 -7.17 -2.21
CA LEU A 20 1.11 -7.22 -1.30
C LEU A 20 0.78 -7.99 -0.02
N ARG A 21 -0.42 -7.78 0.55
CA ARG A 21 -0.89 -8.55 1.71
C ARG A 21 -1.00 -10.05 1.43
N ARG A 22 -1.50 -10.45 0.26
CA ARG A 22 -1.56 -11.86 -0.14
C ARG A 22 -0.17 -12.46 -0.30
N GLU A 23 0.72 -11.76 -1.00
CA GLU A 23 2.09 -12.23 -1.20
C GLU A 23 2.82 -12.38 0.14
N LEU A 24 2.68 -11.41 1.04
CA LEU A 24 3.23 -11.47 2.40
C LEU A 24 2.64 -12.63 3.24
N ALA A 25 1.33 -12.85 3.18
CA ALA A 25 0.67 -13.95 3.89
C ALA A 25 1.10 -15.33 3.38
N THR A 26 1.40 -15.44 2.08
CA THR A 26 1.92 -16.67 1.46
C THR A 26 3.43 -16.82 1.58
N TYR A 27 4.14 -15.79 2.05
CA TYR A 27 5.60 -15.82 2.15
C TYR A 27 6.02 -16.74 3.31
N PRO A 28 6.75 -17.84 3.04
CA PRO A 28 7.01 -18.87 4.04
C PRO A 28 8.10 -18.51 5.04
N ALA A 29 8.97 -17.53 4.72
CA ALA A 29 10.08 -17.19 5.59
C ALA A 29 9.67 -16.14 6.62
N GLU A 30 10.01 -16.39 7.89
CA GLU A 30 9.90 -15.39 8.94
C GLU A 30 11.06 -14.41 8.82
N PHE A 31 10.75 -13.11 8.98
CA PHE A 31 11.73 -12.05 9.07
C PHE A 31 11.38 -11.14 10.26
N PRO A 32 12.38 -10.51 10.91
CA PRO A 32 12.18 -9.80 12.18
C PRO A 32 11.09 -8.74 12.15
N GLU A 33 10.92 -8.07 11.00
CA GLU A 33 10.01 -6.95 10.84
C GLU A 33 8.64 -7.36 10.26
N ARG A 34 8.35 -8.66 10.16
CA ARG A 34 7.11 -9.17 9.52
C ARG A 34 5.85 -8.62 10.16
N ALA A 35 5.74 -8.69 11.48
CA ALA A 35 4.56 -8.20 12.19
C ALA A 35 4.34 -6.69 11.95
N ILE A 36 5.42 -5.90 11.94
CA ILE A 36 5.38 -4.46 11.65
C ILE A 36 4.87 -4.21 10.23
N ALA A 37 5.35 -4.99 9.25
CA ALA A 37 4.88 -4.89 7.88
C ALA A 37 3.39 -5.24 7.73
N GLU A 38 2.94 -6.30 8.40
CA GLU A 38 1.54 -6.74 8.39
C GLU A 38 0.61 -5.69 9.03
N ASP A 39 1.00 -5.13 10.17
CA ASP A 39 0.25 -4.08 10.88
C ASP A 39 0.16 -2.80 10.04
N GLU A 40 1.27 -2.34 9.46
CA GLU A 40 1.28 -1.15 8.60
C GLU A 40 0.48 -1.38 7.31
N LEU A 41 0.50 -2.59 6.73
CA LEU A 41 -0.35 -2.94 5.59
C LEU A 41 -1.83 -2.97 5.95
N ALA A 42 -2.19 -3.42 7.16
CA ALA A 42 -3.55 -3.37 7.65
C ALA A 42 -4.01 -1.92 7.86
N ALA A 43 -3.16 -1.06 8.43
CA ALA A 43 -3.43 0.37 8.58
C ALA A 43 -3.60 1.05 7.21
N LEU A 44 -2.73 0.74 6.24
CA LEU A 44 -2.82 1.25 4.87
C LEU A 44 -4.12 0.80 4.19
N ALA A 45 -4.50 -0.46 4.35
CA ALA A 45 -5.78 -0.99 3.87
C ALA A 45 -6.97 -0.27 4.51
N ALA A 46 -6.97 -0.05 5.82
CA ALA A 46 -8.04 0.68 6.49
C ALA A 46 -8.15 2.13 5.99
N MET A 47 -7.03 2.81 5.79
CA MET A 47 -7.00 4.19 5.26
C MET A 47 -7.69 4.30 3.90
N VAL A 48 -7.36 3.42 2.97
CA VAL A 48 -8.01 3.39 1.63
C VAL A 48 -9.44 2.91 1.69
N MET A 49 -9.83 2.18 2.73
CA MET A 49 -11.21 1.73 2.91
C MET A 49 -12.16 2.86 3.31
N HIS A 50 -11.66 3.84 4.06
CA HIS A 50 -12.46 4.93 4.65
C HIS A 50 -12.50 6.22 3.82
N GLY A 51 -11.77 6.32 2.71
CA GLY A 51 -11.83 7.46 1.80
C GLY A 51 -10.48 7.80 1.16
N VAL A 52 -10.33 9.04 0.68
CA VAL A 52 -9.07 9.55 0.11
C VAL A 52 -8.08 9.79 1.26
N PRO A 53 -6.98 9.04 1.35
CA PRO A 53 -6.02 9.20 2.42
C PRO A 53 -5.05 10.36 2.15
N GLU A 54 -4.62 11.03 3.23
CA GLU A 54 -3.65 12.13 3.17
C GLU A 54 -2.29 11.64 2.60
N LEU A 55 -1.80 12.30 1.54
CA LEU A 55 -0.55 11.92 0.88
C LEU A 55 0.67 11.84 1.82
N PRO A 56 0.87 12.76 2.80
CA PRO A 56 1.94 12.60 3.79
C PRO A 56 1.82 11.32 4.62
N ARG A 57 0.59 10.92 4.96
CA ARG A 57 0.31 9.71 5.75
C ARG A 57 0.56 8.45 4.92
N LEU A 58 0.13 8.43 3.66
CA LEU A 58 0.46 7.36 2.71
C LEU A 58 1.97 7.16 2.56
N ARG A 59 2.71 8.25 2.34
CA ARG A 59 4.17 8.20 2.20
C ARG A 59 4.86 7.68 3.45
N ARG A 60 4.39 8.07 4.64
CA ARG A 60 4.93 7.56 5.91
C ARG A 60 4.74 6.05 6.03
N SER A 61 3.53 5.52 5.86
CA SER A 61 3.29 4.07 5.96
C SER A 61 4.06 3.31 4.89
N LEU A 62 4.17 3.85 3.67
CA LEU A 62 4.96 3.25 2.60
C LEU A 62 6.46 3.14 2.96
N LEU A 63 7.02 4.15 3.63
CA LEU A 63 8.40 4.10 4.11
C LEU A 63 8.61 3.05 5.20
N LEU A 64 7.65 2.87 6.11
CA LEU A 64 7.72 1.84 7.14
C LEU A 64 7.64 0.43 6.55
N ILE A 65 6.68 0.20 5.63
CA ILE A 65 6.56 -1.07 4.90
C ILE A 65 7.84 -1.34 4.10
N ALA A 66 8.39 -0.32 3.43
CA ALA A 66 9.63 -0.44 2.69
C ALA A 66 10.85 -0.75 3.56
N GLY A 67 10.93 -0.19 4.77
CA GLY A 67 11.98 -0.52 5.73
C GLY A 67 11.89 -1.97 6.20
N ALA A 68 10.68 -2.43 6.49
CA ALA A 68 10.41 -3.78 7.00
C ALA A 68 10.50 -4.88 5.93
N VAL A 69 10.21 -4.56 4.66
CA VAL A 69 10.11 -5.55 3.57
C VAL A 69 11.19 -5.35 2.51
N GLY A 70 11.93 -4.24 2.51
CA GLY A 70 12.81 -3.81 1.42
C GLY A 70 13.95 -4.76 1.07
N SER A 71 14.31 -5.67 1.98
CA SER A 71 15.31 -6.72 1.72
C SER A 71 14.72 -8.01 1.13
N VAL A 72 13.39 -8.16 1.09
CA VAL A 72 12.68 -9.34 0.56
C VAL A 72 12.41 -9.14 -0.93
N SER A 73 13.32 -9.64 -1.77
CA SER A 73 13.20 -9.53 -3.24
C SER A 73 11.91 -10.14 -3.80
N ALA A 74 11.37 -11.18 -3.16
CA ALA A 74 10.09 -11.80 -3.53
C ALA A 74 8.89 -10.84 -3.43
N LEU A 75 8.97 -9.81 -2.58
CA LEU A 75 7.92 -8.82 -2.36
C LEU A 75 8.20 -7.49 -3.08
N ALA A 76 9.35 -7.38 -3.77
CA ALA A 76 9.76 -6.13 -4.41
C ALA A 76 8.79 -5.67 -5.51
N ARG A 77 8.21 -6.61 -6.26
CA ARG A 77 7.26 -6.29 -7.34
C ARG A 77 5.97 -5.68 -6.80
N SER A 78 5.30 -6.36 -5.86
CA SER A 78 4.05 -5.86 -5.28
C SER A 78 4.27 -4.59 -4.44
N LEU A 79 5.43 -4.46 -3.78
CA LEU A 79 5.82 -3.20 -3.14
C LEU A 79 5.96 -2.05 -4.15
N SER A 80 6.56 -2.29 -5.31
CA SER A 80 6.68 -1.29 -6.38
C SER A 80 5.30 -0.84 -6.89
N GLU A 81 4.37 -1.77 -7.06
CA GLU A 81 2.98 -1.47 -7.46
C GLU A 81 2.28 -0.56 -6.44
N VAL A 82 2.48 -0.80 -5.12
CA VAL A 82 1.95 0.09 -4.07
C VAL A 82 2.60 1.48 -4.13
N ARG A 83 3.93 1.57 -4.37
CA ARG A 83 4.62 2.87 -4.53
C ARG A 83 4.02 3.68 -5.67
N HIS A 84 3.86 3.04 -6.83
CA HIS A 84 3.27 3.69 -8.01
C HIS A 84 1.86 4.21 -7.72
N ALA A 85 1.01 3.38 -7.11
CA ALA A 85 -0.35 3.79 -6.76
C ALA A 85 -0.38 4.98 -5.77
N VAL A 86 0.58 5.06 -4.83
CA VAL A 86 0.72 6.23 -3.92
C VAL A 86 1.19 7.48 -4.67
N GLU A 87 2.05 7.34 -5.68
CA GLU A 87 2.55 8.47 -6.49
C GLU A 87 1.44 9.17 -7.27
N LEU A 88 0.42 8.44 -7.73
CA LEU A 88 -0.77 8.99 -8.42
C LEU A 88 -1.57 10.01 -7.58
N PHE A 89 -1.45 9.95 -6.24
CA PHE A 89 -2.05 10.96 -5.35
C PHE A 89 -1.26 12.27 -5.33
N GLY A 90 0.04 12.24 -5.68
CA GLY A 90 0.93 13.39 -5.73
C GLY A 90 0.93 14.13 -7.06
N GLU A 91 0.67 13.44 -8.18
CA GLU A 91 0.69 14.02 -9.53
C GLU A 91 -0.39 15.09 -9.76
N THR A 92 -1.51 15.05 -9.02
CA THR A 92 -2.59 16.04 -9.16
C THR A 92 -2.26 17.40 -8.54
N ARG A 93 -1.19 17.51 -7.74
CA ARG A 93 -0.80 18.79 -7.10
C ARG A 93 0.14 19.64 -7.96
N GLY A 94 0.47 19.17 -9.18
CA GLY A 94 1.33 19.86 -10.14
C GLY A 94 0.64 20.07 -11.49
N ARG A 95 -0.40 20.90 -11.53
CA ARG A 95 -0.81 21.67 -12.73
C ARG A 95 -1.37 23.01 -12.30
#